data_AF-A0A0L8LF87-F1
#
_entry.id   AF-A0A0L8LF87-F1
#
_cell.length_a   1.000
_cell.length_b   1.000
_cell.length_c   1.000
_cell.angle_alpha   90.00
_cell.angle_beta   90.00
_cell.angle_gamma   90.00
#
_symmetry.space_group_name_H-M   'P 1'
#
loop_
_entity.id
_entity.type
_entity.pdbx_description
1 polymer ?
#
loop_
_entity_poly.entity_id
_entity_poly.type
_entity_poly.pdbx_seq_one_letter_code
_entity_poly.pdbx_strand_id
1 'polypeptide(L)'
;MTPSKWVRIWNERLPDVPLTLLAATPVESFGLLREGAADAGLVRLPVDGDDLSAIPLYEETTVVVVPKDHLFAQVEQISASDLADELVLHPLDDTLGWEQPPGRPAMERPETTADAIELVAAGVGVLAVPQSLARLHHRKDLTYRTLNDVPQSRVALSWPAADEAPDLVEEFIGIVRGRTVNSTRGRRAEELKGQKQPRKDQKKPARPGGAKSGGAKSGGAKQGGPKGGAKSGMRTGGKGAAARGKSTKPRRGRG
;
A
#
# COMPACT_ATOMS: atom_id res chain seq x y z
N MET A 1 -0.87 9.00 0.90
CA MET A 1 -1.48 10.15 0.17
C MET A 1 -3.00 10.05 0.34
N THR A 2 -3.78 11.13 0.16
CA THR A 2 -5.25 11.07 0.31
C THR A 2 -5.97 10.92 -1.05
N PRO A 3 -7.14 10.25 -1.10
CA PRO A 3 -7.92 10.08 -2.34
C PRO A 3 -8.23 11.39 -3.08
N SER A 4 -8.60 12.44 -2.35
CA SER A 4 -8.87 13.77 -2.92
C SER A 4 -7.68 14.36 -3.69
N LYS A 5 -6.44 14.00 -3.33
CA LYS A 5 -5.24 14.43 -4.05
C LYS A 5 -5.03 13.63 -5.35
N TRP A 6 -5.41 12.35 -5.39
CA TRP A 6 -5.38 11.56 -6.63
C TRP A 6 -6.42 12.08 -7.63
N VAL A 7 -7.66 12.33 -7.17
CA VAL A 7 -8.75 12.93 -7.98
C VAL A 7 -8.32 14.27 -8.59
N ARG A 8 -7.74 15.17 -7.79
CA ARG A 8 -7.23 16.46 -8.30
C ARG A 8 -6.14 16.26 -9.37
N ILE A 9 -5.19 15.34 -9.14
CA ILE A 9 -4.10 15.08 -10.10
C ILE A 9 -4.61 14.40 -11.39
N TRP A 10 -5.66 13.59 -11.31
CA TRP A 10 -6.33 13.03 -12.48
C TRP A 10 -6.92 14.14 -13.36
N ASN A 11 -7.78 14.99 -12.78
CA ASN A 11 -8.43 16.09 -13.49
C ASN A 11 -7.41 17.11 -14.06
N GLU A 12 -6.23 17.24 -13.44
CA GLU A 12 -5.11 18.05 -13.92
C GLU A 12 -4.30 17.43 -15.08
N ARG A 13 -4.44 16.12 -15.34
CA ARG A 13 -3.75 15.40 -16.44
C ARG A 13 -4.65 15.01 -17.60
N LEU A 14 -5.89 14.63 -17.28
CA LEU A 14 -6.88 14.08 -18.19
C LEU A 14 -8.18 14.88 -18.06
N PRO A 15 -8.18 16.20 -18.38
CA PRO A 15 -9.35 17.06 -18.21
C PRO A 15 -10.54 16.61 -19.07
N ASP A 16 -10.27 15.92 -20.18
CA ASP A 16 -11.27 15.37 -21.10
C ASP A 16 -11.79 13.97 -20.69
N VAL A 17 -11.27 13.37 -19.62
CA VAL A 17 -11.66 12.03 -19.12
C VAL A 17 -12.20 12.16 -17.69
N PRO A 18 -13.53 12.18 -17.46
CA PRO A 18 -14.10 12.37 -16.13
C PRO A 18 -13.80 11.18 -15.21
N LEU A 19 -13.41 11.45 -13.97
CA LEU A 19 -13.27 10.43 -12.92
C LEU A 19 -14.56 10.36 -12.09
N THR A 20 -15.39 9.36 -12.36
CA THR A 20 -16.56 9.04 -11.54
C THR A 20 -16.12 8.41 -10.22
N LEU A 21 -16.73 8.84 -9.11
CA LEU A 21 -16.52 8.24 -7.80
C LEU A 21 -17.83 7.56 -7.35
N LEU A 22 -17.77 6.25 -7.12
CA LEU A 22 -18.84 5.49 -6.50
C LEU A 22 -18.56 5.35 -5.01
N ALA A 23 -19.59 5.56 -4.18
CA ALA A 23 -19.54 5.20 -2.77
C ALA A 23 -19.96 3.72 -2.63
N ALA A 24 -19.22 2.96 -1.85
CA ALA A 24 -19.47 1.54 -1.60
C ALA A 24 -19.09 1.19 -0.15
N THR A 25 -19.83 0.27 0.45
CA THR A 25 -19.44 -0.40 1.69
C THR A 25 -18.26 -1.35 1.44
N PRO A 26 -17.57 -1.81 2.50
CA PRO A 26 -16.54 -2.87 2.37
C PRO A 26 -17.07 -4.15 1.72
N VAL A 27 -18.35 -4.48 1.92
CA VAL A 27 -19.02 -5.67 1.38
C VAL A 27 -19.28 -5.54 -0.13
N GLU A 28 -19.82 -4.40 -0.58
CA GLU A 28 -20.13 -4.15 -2.01
C GLU A 28 -18.87 -3.98 -2.87
N SER A 29 -17.79 -3.45 -2.28
CA SER A 29 -16.60 -2.98 -3.00
C SER A 29 -15.96 -4.02 -3.94
N PHE A 30 -15.97 -5.30 -3.56
CA PHE A 30 -15.44 -6.37 -4.42
C PHE A 30 -16.41 -6.83 -5.52
N GLY A 31 -17.73 -6.77 -5.28
CA GLY A 31 -18.75 -7.07 -6.29
C GLY A 31 -18.69 -6.06 -7.44
N LEU A 32 -18.62 -4.77 -7.11
CA LEU A 32 -18.55 -3.68 -8.10
C LEU A 32 -17.35 -3.80 -9.06
N LEU A 33 -16.20 -4.30 -8.59
CA LEU A 33 -15.03 -4.57 -9.44
C LEU A 33 -15.27 -5.80 -10.35
N ARG A 34 -15.79 -6.89 -9.78
CA ARG A 34 -16.04 -8.16 -10.48
C ARG A 34 -17.12 -8.06 -11.55
N GLU A 35 -18.13 -7.23 -11.31
CA GLU A 35 -19.25 -6.96 -12.22
C GLU A 35 -18.92 -5.90 -13.28
N GLY A 36 -17.73 -5.27 -13.21
CA GLY A 36 -17.33 -4.19 -14.11
C GLY A 36 -18.08 -2.87 -13.89
N ALA A 37 -18.71 -2.69 -12.73
CA ALA A 37 -19.37 -1.44 -12.33
C ALA A 37 -18.35 -0.36 -11.88
N ALA A 38 -17.12 -0.75 -11.56
CA ALA A 38 -16.00 0.16 -11.29
C ALA A 38 -14.69 -0.40 -11.88
N ASP A 39 -13.90 0.46 -12.55
CA ASP A 39 -12.59 0.07 -13.12
C ASP A 39 -11.52 -0.18 -12.05
N ALA A 40 -11.61 0.53 -10.92
CA ALA A 40 -10.70 0.40 -9.78
C ALA A 40 -11.36 0.90 -8.49
N GLY A 41 -10.98 0.30 -7.35
CA GLY A 41 -11.58 0.54 -6.04
C GLY A 41 -10.55 0.66 -4.92
N LEU A 42 -10.91 1.39 -3.86
CA LEU A 42 -10.13 1.46 -2.62
C LEU A 42 -10.67 0.43 -1.64
N VAL A 43 -10.05 -0.75 -1.66
CA VAL A 43 -10.48 -1.93 -0.89
C VAL A 43 -9.61 -2.12 0.36
N ARG A 44 -10.02 -3.02 1.25
CA ARG A 44 -9.21 -3.49 2.38
C ARG A 44 -8.63 -4.87 2.05
N LEU A 45 -7.47 -5.19 2.63
CA LEU A 45 -6.82 -6.49 2.45
C LEU A 45 -7.23 -7.50 3.54
N PRO A 46 -7.36 -8.80 3.24
CA PRO A 46 -7.02 -9.47 1.97
C PRO A 46 -7.97 -9.13 0.81
N VAL A 47 -7.48 -9.31 -0.41
CA VAL A 47 -8.32 -9.51 -1.58
C VAL A 47 -8.26 -11.01 -1.86
N ASP A 48 -9.41 -11.68 -1.83
CA ASP A 48 -9.49 -13.12 -2.04
C ASP A 48 -9.70 -13.44 -3.52
N GLY A 49 -8.85 -14.31 -4.07
CA GLY A 49 -8.88 -14.74 -5.48
C GLY A 49 -7.78 -14.11 -6.35
N ASP A 50 -7.49 -14.76 -7.48
CA ASP A 50 -6.53 -14.28 -8.49
C ASP A 50 -7.18 -13.36 -9.55
N ASP A 51 -8.49 -13.12 -9.45
CA ASP A 51 -9.30 -12.35 -10.40
C ASP A 51 -9.23 -10.82 -10.20
N LEU A 52 -8.65 -10.38 -9.08
CA LEU A 52 -8.44 -8.97 -8.76
C LEU A 52 -6.96 -8.71 -8.44
N SER A 53 -6.35 -7.76 -9.16
CA SER A 53 -5.04 -7.23 -8.82
C SER A 53 -5.14 -6.22 -7.67
N ALA A 54 -4.10 -6.09 -6.85
CA ALA A 54 -4.07 -5.13 -5.73
C ALA A 54 -2.68 -4.54 -5.45
N ILE A 55 -2.65 -3.27 -5.02
CA ILE A 55 -1.45 -2.56 -4.53
C ILE A 55 -1.75 -1.99 -3.14
N PRO A 56 -1.06 -2.43 -2.07
CA PRO A 56 -1.14 -1.80 -0.76
C PRO A 56 -0.75 -0.32 -0.82
N LEU A 57 -1.54 0.56 -0.17
CA LEU A 57 -1.36 2.01 -0.19
C LEU A 57 -0.90 2.57 1.15
N TYR A 58 -1.56 2.15 2.23
CA TYR A 58 -1.28 2.54 3.61
C TYR A 58 -2.03 1.63 4.59
N GLU A 59 -1.61 1.65 5.85
CA GLU A 59 -2.28 0.97 6.96
C GLU A 59 -3.07 2.01 7.78
N GLU A 60 -4.27 1.64 8.22
CA GLU A 60 -5.14 2.50 9.03
C GLU A 60 -5.07 2.10 10.50
N THR A 61 -4.74 3.08 11.34
CA THR A 61 -4.76 2.96 12.80
C THR A 61 -6.15 2.54 13.28
N THR A 62 -6.19 1.47 14.06
CA THR A 62 -7.38 0.99 14.76
C THR A 62 -7.68 1.90 15.95
N VAL A 63 -8.95 2.22 16.17
CA VAL A 63 -9.43 3.07 17.27
C VAL A 63 -10.62 2.42 17.95
N VAL A 64 -10.75 2.60 19.27
CA VAL A 64 -11.99 2.28 20.00
C VAL A 64 -12.88 3.51 19.98
N VAL A 65 -14.13 3.35 19.54
CA VAL A 65 -15.20 4.34 19.65
C VAL A 65 -15.95 4.10 20.96
N VAL A 66 -16.18 5.18 21.72
CA VAL A 66 -16.80 5.19 23.06
C VAL A 66 -17.66 6.44 23.28
N PRO A 67 -18.64 6.41 24.20
CA PRO A 67 -19.29 7.62 24.73
C PRO A 67 -18.27 8.61 25.31
N LYS A 68 -18.56 9.92 25.26
CA LYS A 68 -17.65 10.97 25.77
C LYS A 68 -17.49 11.01 27.29
N ASP A 69 -18.40 10.40 28.01
CA ASP A 69 -18.39 10.19 29.46
C ASP A 69 -17.76 8.84 29.87
N HIS A 70 -17.41 7.98 28.89
CA HIS A 70 -16.70 6.72 29.14
C HIS A 70 -15.31 6.97 29.75
N LEU A 71 -14.83 6.04 30.59
CA LEU A 71 -13.51 6.16 31.24
C LEU A 71 -12.38 6.35 30.22
N PHE A 72 -12.42 5.61 29.11
CA PHE A 72 -11.42 5.72 28.04
C PHE A 72 -11.43 7.08 27.31
N ALA A 73 -12.48 7.90 27.43
CA ALA A 73 -12.43 9.26 26.89
C ALA A 73 -11.38 10.14 27.58
N GLN A 74 -10.89 9.75 28.77
CA GLN A 74 -9.91 10.49 29.56
C GLN A 74 -8.43 10.14 29.25
N VAL A 75 -8.17 9.11 28.43
CA VAL A 75 -6.81 8.74 27.96
C VAL A 75 -6.65 9.04 26.46
N GLU A 76 -5.43 9.08 25.95
CA GLU A 76 -5.18 9.26 24.50
C GLU A 76 -5.15 7.93 23.72
N GLN A 77 -4.71 6.86 24.37
CA GLN A 77 -4.44 5.55 23.77
C GLN A 77 -4.88 4.44 24.75
N ILE A 78 -5.24 3.28 24.21
CA ILE A 78 -5.80 2.12 24.91
C ILE A 78 -5.02 0.88 24.43
N SER A 79 -4.78 -0.10 25.30
CA SER A 79 -4.24 -1.42 24.93
C SER A 79 -5.36 -2.46 24.76
N ALA A 80 -5.10 -3.54 24.02
CA ALA A 80 -6.03 -4.67 23.92
C ALA A 80 -6.44 -5.25 25.30
N SER A 81 -5.56 -5.18 26.30
CA SER A 81 -5.81 -5.62 27.67
C SER A 81 -6.75 -4.72 28.47
N ASP A 82 -6.83 -3.43 28.19
CA ASP A 82 -7.75 -2.51 28.90
C ASP A 82 -9.21 -2.82 28.56
N LEU A 83 -9.47 -3.42 27.40
CA LEU A 83 -10.79 -3.84 26.94
C LEU A 83 -11.29 -5.14 27.60
N ALA A 84 -10.46 -5.83 28.39
CA ALA A 84 -10.75 -7.20 28.86
C ALA A 84 -12.08 -7.36 29.63
N ASP A 85 -12.52 -6.33 30.34
CA ASP A 85 -13.78 -6.32 31.09
C ASP A 85 -14.96 -5.64 30.36
N GLU A 86 -14.71 -5.01 29.22
CA GLU A 86 -15.69 -4.26 28.42
C GLU A 86 -16.48 -5.17 27.48
N LEU A 87 -17.70 -4.77 27.13
CA LEU A 87 -18.45 -5.40 26.03
C LEU A 87 -17.96 -4.82 24.70
N VAL A 88 -17.30 -5.64 23.88
CA VAL A 88 -16.79 -5.21 22.57
C VAL A 88 -17.73 -5.70 21.47
N LEU A 89 -18.21 -4.76 20.67
CA LEU A 89 -19.10 -5.00 19.55
C LEU A 89 -18.30 -5.37 18.30
N HIS A 90 -18.68 -6.47 17.65
CA HIS A 90 -18.10 -6.93 16.40
C HIS A 90 -19.20 -7.06 15.34
N PRO A 91 -19.41 -6.05 14.48
CA PRO A 91 -20.43 -6.12 13.44
C PRO A 91 -20.10 -7.21 12.41
N LEU A 92 -21.08 -7.65 11.60
CA LEU A 92 -20.83 -8.65 10.56
C LEU A 92 -19.91 -8.12 9.43
N ASP A 93 -19.86 -6.81 9.24
CA ASP A 93 -18.99 -6.11 8.28
C ASP A 93 -17.61 -5.70 8.84
N ASP A 94 -17.17 -6.21 10.01
CA ASP A 94 -15.87 -5.87 10.61
C ASP A 94 -14.71 -6.11 9.60
N THR A 95 -13.82 -5.13 9.52
CA THR A 95 -12.72 -5.06 8.53
C THR A 95 -11.32 -5.15 9.17
N LEU A 96 -11.27 -5.63 10.41
CA LEU A 96 -10.07 -5.91 11.18
C LEU A 96 -9.81 -7.42 11.24
N GLY A 97 -8.61 -7.84 10.84
CA GLY A 97 -8.20 -9.25 10.83
C GLY A 97 -7.86 -9.77 12.23
N TRP A 98 -8.86 -9.91 13.10
CA TRP A 98 -8.69 -10.44 14.46
C TRP A 98 -8.36 -11.94 14.46
N GLU A 99 -7.23 -12.32 15.07
CA GLU A 99 -6.97 -13.71 15.46
C GLU A 99 -7.81 -14.08 16.71
N GLN A 100 -7.84 -13.18 17.69
CA GLN A 100 -8.68 -13.24 18.88
C GLN A 100 -9.15 -11.80 19.17
N PRO A 101 -10.46 -11.49 19.05
CA PRO A 101 -10.97 -10.18 19.38
C PRO A 101 -10.85 -9.89 20.90
N PRO A 102 -10.54 -8.65 21.31
CA PRO A 102 -10.35 -8.30 22.72
C PRO A 102 -11.69 -8.12 23.46
N GLY A 103 -11.65 -8.24 24.78
CA GLY A 103 -12.79 -7.98 25.65
C GLY A 103 -13.87 -9.08 25.63
N ARG A 104 -15.08 -8.71 26.07
CA ARG A 104 -16.21 -9.62 26.20
C ARG A 104 -17.10 -9.50 24.95
N PRO A 105 -17.37 -10.59 24.21
CA PRO A 105 -18.20 -10.52 23.02
C PRO A 105 -19.66 -10.24 23.37
N ALA A 106 -20.34 -9.45 22.54
CA ALA A 106 -21.80 -9.35 22.57
C ALA A 106 -22.47 -10.69 22.23
N MET A 107 -23.62 -10.95 22.86
CA MET A 107 -24.44 -12.17 22.61
C MET A 107 -24.98 -12.24 21.18
N GLU A 108 -25.18 -11.08 20.56
CA GLU A 108 -25.67 -10.90 19.19
C GLU A 108 -24.74 -9.88 18.51
N ARG A 109 -24.44 -10.11 17.23
CA ARG A 109 -23.55 -9.25 16.44
C ARG A 109 -24.39 -8.27 15.61
N PRO A 110 -24.11 -6.96 15.63
CA PRO A 110 -24.80 -6.00 14.76
C PRO A 110 -24.58 -6.35 13.28
N GLU A 111 -25.55 -6.10 12.41
CA GLU A 111 -25.38 -6.39 10.98
C GLU A 111 -24.29 -5.51 10.36
N THR A 112 -24.32 -4.20 10.63
CA THR A 112 -23.32 -3.24 10.11
C THR A 112 -22.56 -2.49 11.20
N THR A 113 -21.44 -1.88 10.79
CA THR A 113 -20.67 -0.93 11.60
C THR A 113 -21.51 0.29 11.98
N ALA A 114 -22.53 0.66 11.20
CA ALA A 114 -23.44 1.74 11.56
C ALA A 114 -24.34 1.36 12.74
N ASP A 115 -24.90 0.15 12.74
CA ASP A 115 -25.74 -0.36 13.84
C ASP A 115 -24.91 -0.52 15.13
N ALA A 116 -23.66 -0.98 15.01
CA ALA A 116 -22.72 -1.04 16.11
C ALA A 116 -22.45 0.36 16.71
N ILE A 117 -22.31 1.41 15.89
CA ILE A 117 -22.14 2.80 16.37
C ILE A 117 -23.36 3.29 17.16
N GLU A 118 -24.59 2.96 16.72
CA GLU A 118 -25.81 3.33 17.47
C GLU A 118 -25.87 2.61 18.83
N LEU A 119 -25.43 1.36 18.90
CA LEU A 119 -25.34 0.61 20.16
C LEU A 119 -24.27 1.16 21.11
N VAL A 120 -23.11 1.61 20.59
CA VAL A 120 -22.12 2.36 21.41
C VAL A 120 -22.73 3.66 21.93
N ALA A 121 -23.49 4.40 21.11
CA ALA A 121 -24.16 5.63 21.54
C ALA A 121 -25.29 5.40 22.56
N ALA A 122 -25.92 4.22 22.54
CA ALA A 122 -26.83 3.77 23.58
C ALA A 122 -26.14 3.25 24.86
N GLY A 123 -24.80 3.23 24.90
CA GLY A 123 -24.03 2.78 26.06
C GLY A 123 -23.99 1.25 26.25
N VAL A 124 -24.30 0.48 25.20
CA VAL A 124 -24.36 -1.00 25.25
C VAL A 124 -22.96 -1.63 25.34
N GLY A 125 -21.96 -0.97 24.76
CA GLY A 125 -20.57 -1.43 24.73
C GLY A 125 -19.66 -0.47 23.97
N VAL A 126 -18.50 -0.96 23.56
CA VAL A 126 -17.48 -0.22 22.79
C VAL A 126 -17.21 -0.89 21.45
N LEU A 127 -16.71 -0.15 20.46
CA LEU A 127 -16.48 -0.66 19.09
C LEU A 127 -15.06 -0.36 18.62
N ALA A 128 -14.30 -1.38 18.25
CA ALA A 128 -12.98 -1.24 17.63
C ALA A 128 -13.11 -1.21 16.09
N VAL A 129 -12.65 -0.13 15.45
CA VAL A 129 -12.74 0.08 13.99
C VAL A 129 -11.51 0.82 13.43
N PRO A 130 -11.24 0.77 12.12
CA PRO A 130 -10.29 1.68 11.48
C PRO A 130 -10.71 3.15 11.66
N GLN A 131 -9.75 4.05 11.88
CA GLN A 131 -10.01 5.48 12.14
C GLN A 131 -10.85 6.18 11.05
N SER A 132 -10.83 5.69 9.81
CA SER A 132 -11.67 6.22 8.73
C SER A 132 -13.17 5.98 8.97
N LEU A 133 -13.56 4.80 9.46
CA LEU A 133 -14.96 4.48 9.81
C LEU A 133 -15.41 5.26 11.05
N ALA A 134 -14.56 5.38 12.07
CA ALA A 134 -14.84 6.22 13.25
C ALA A 134 -15.01 7.71 12.92
N ARG A 135 -14.49 8.17 11.77
CA ARG A 135 -14.73 9.53 11.24
C ARG A 135 -15.96 9.60 10.34
N LEU A 136 -16.27 8.54 9.58
CA LEU A 136 -17.46 8.45 8.74
C LEU A 136 -18.74 8.49 9.60
N HIS A 137 -18.76 7.73 10.69
CA HIS A 137 -19.88 7.66 11.64
C HIS A 137 -19.72 8.62 12.84
N HIS A 138 -18.99 9.73 12.69
CA HIS A 138 -18.74 10.68 13.77
C HIS A 138 -20.03 11.41 14.20
N ARG A 139 -20.38 11.28 15.48
CA ARG A 139 -21.52 11.94 16.15
C ARG A 139 -21.09 12.68 17.43
N LYS A 140 -21.93 13.61 17.91
CA LYS A 140 -21.56 14.65 18.90
C LYS A 140 -21.31 14.13 20.32
N ASP A 141 -21.86 12.98 20.64
CA ASP A 141 -21.88 12.24 21.90
C ASP A 141 -20.76 11.21 21.99
N LEU A 142 -20.26 10.70 20.86
CA LEU A 142 -19.15 9.75 20.78
C LEU A 142 -17.77 10.42 20.63
N THR A 143 -16.73 9.68 21.01
CA THR A 143 -15.33 10.00 20.70
C THR A 143 -14.57 8.70 20.39
N TYR A 144 -13.33 8.80 19.92
CA TYR A 144 -12.49 7.63 19.68
C TYR A 144 -11.06 7.82 20.21
N ARG A 145 -10.38 6.72 20.55
CA ARG A 145 -8.96 6.70 20.98
C ARG A 145 -8.19 5.59 20.27
N THR A 146 -6.89 5.78 20.09
CA THR A 146 -6.01 4.79 19.44
C THR A 146 -6.01 3.48 20.22
N LEU A 147 -6.21 2.35 19.53
CA LEU A 147 -6.02 1.02 20.10
C LEU A 147 -4.66 0.50 19.66
N ASN A 148 -3.80 0.20 20.63
CA ASN A 148 -2.46 -0.34 20.44
C ASN A 148 -2.46 -1.87 20.53
N ASP A 149 -1.41 -2.49 19.97
CA ASP A 149 -1.13 -3.94 20.04
C ASP A 149 -2.25 -4.82 19.45
N VAL A 150 -2.93 -4.31 18.42
CA VAL A 150 -4.03 -4.95 17.67
C VAL A 150 -3.79 -4.92 16.16
N PRO A 151 -4.48 -5.75 15.36
CA PRO A 151 -4.46 -5.68 13.91
C PRO A 151 -4.82 -4.27 13.40
N GLN A 152 -4.09 -3.81 12.38
CA GLN A 152 -4.43 -2.61 11.61
C GLN A 152 -5.04 -3.01 10.27
N SER A 153 -5.98 -2.19 9.77
CA SER A 153 -6.64 -2.47 8.49
C SER A 153 -5.84 -1.88 7.33
N ARG A 154 -5.46 -2.71 6.35
CA ARG A 154 -4.58 -2.33 5.25
C ARG A 154 -5.41 -1.95 4.03
N VAL A 155 -5.28 -0.70 3.57
CA VAL A 155 -6.01 -0.18 2.40
C VAL A 155 -5.18 -0.40 1.14
N ALA A 156 -5.81 -0.90 0.09
CA ALA A 156 -5.22 -1.15 -1.21
C ALA A 156 -6.01 -0.47 -2.35
N LEU A 157 -5.33 -0.14 -3.45
CA LEU A 157 -5.99 0.07 -4.73
C LEU A 157 -6.12 -1.31 -5.39
N SER A 158 -7.33 -1.70 -5.80
CA SER A 158 -7.59 -2.94 -6.51
C SER A 158 -8.38 -2.71 -7.80
N TRP A 159 -8.20 -3.58 -8.78
CA TRP A 159 -8.83 -3.54 -10.10
C TRP A 159 -8.88 -4.96 -10.70
N PRO A 160 -9.74 -5.25 -11.69
CA PRO A 160 -9.80 -6.56 -12.34
C PRO A 160 -8.45 -7.03 -12.90
N ALA A 161 -8.11 -8.29 -12.66
CA ALA A 161 -6.90 -8.91 -13.21
C ALA A 161 -7.06 -9.18 -14.71
N ALA A 162 -6.07 -8.74 -15.49
CA ALA A 162 -5.94 -8.95 -16.93
C ALA A 162 -4.45 -8.97 -17.31
N ASP A 163 -4.11 -9.53 -18.48
CA ASP A 163 -2.72 -9.58 -18.97
C ASP A 163 -2.07 -8.19 -19.06
N GLU A 164 -2.86 -7.17 -19.43
CA GLU A 164 -2.53 -5.76 -19.32
C GLU A 164 -3.73 -5.01 -18.72
N ALA A 165 -3.47 -4.12 -17.75
CA ALA A 165 -4.51 -3.26 -17.19
C ALA A 165 -4.85 -2.12 -18.19
N PRO A 166 -6.12 -1.67 -18.29
CA PRO A 166 -6.49 -0.57 -19.18
C PRO A 166 -5.63 0.69 -18.95
N ASP A 167 -5.26 1.41 -20.01
CA ASP A 167 -4.37 2.60 -19.95
C ASP A 167 -4.77 3.63 -18.88
N LEU A 168 -6.08 3.80 -18.68
CA LEU A 168 -6.65 4.70 -17.68
C LEU A 168 -6.38 4.21 -16.24
N VAL A 169 -6.52 2.91 -15.98
CA VAL A 169 -6.17 2.28 -14.70
C VAL A 169 -4.65 2.34 -14.47
N GLU A 170 -3.85 2.11 -15.52
CA GLU A 170 -2.39 2.25 -15.50
C GLU A 170 -1.90 3.67 -15.16
N GLU A 171 -2.54 4.72 -15.68
CA GLU A 171 -2.22 6.11 -15.31
C GLU A 171 -2.76 6.47 -13.92
N PHE A 172 -3.91 5.93 -13.48
CA PHE A 172 -4.41 6.11 -12.12
C PHE A 172 -3.47 5.45 -11.09
N ILE A 173 -3.04 4.21 -11.32
CA ILE A 173 -1.96 3.54 -10.56
C ILE A 173 -0.69 4.40 -10.55
N GLY A 174 -0.39 5.08 -11.66
CA GLY A 174 0.70 6.04 -11.76
C GLY A 174 0.57 7.24 -10.83
N ILE A 175 -0.60 7.88 -10.83
CA ILE A 175 -0.95 9.01 -9.97
C ILE A 175 -0.93 8.59 -8.50
N VAL A 176 -1.47 7.42 -8.18
CA VAL A 176 -1.51 6.84 -6.83
C VAL A 176 -0.09 6.57 -6.31
N ARG A 177 0.77 5.96 -7.13
CA ARG A 177 2.21 5.77 -6.87
C ARG A 177 3.06 7.05 -7.00
N GLY A 178 2.46 8.19 -7.35
CA GLY A 178 3.16 9.48 -7.44
C GLY A 178 4.06 9.69 -8.67
N ARG A 179 3.94 8.89 -9.74
CA ARG A 179 4.61 9.14 -11.04
C ARG A 179 4.27 10.56 -11.50
N THR A 180 5.28 11.37 -11.85
CA THR A 180 5.07 12.75 -12.34
C THR A 180 4.84 12.79 -13.86
N VAL A 181 4.24 13.87 -14.37
CA VAL A 181 3.85 14.03 -15.79
C VAL A 181 5.04 13.98 -16.76
N ASN A 182 6.28 14.21 -16.29
CA ASN A 182 7.47 13.99 -17.12
C ASN A 182 7.76 12.51 -17.39
N SER A 183 7.13 11.57 -16.67
CA SER A 183 7.24 10.13 -16.93
C SER A 183 6.43 9.69 -18.16
N THR A 184 5.23 10.24 -18.38
CA THR A 184 4.37 9.93 -19.55
C THR A 184 4.94 10.47 -20.86
N ARG A 185 5.80 11.50 -20.82
CA ARG A 185 6.63 11.91 -21.97
C ARG A 185 7.59 10.82 -22.45
N GLY A 186 7.95 9.85 -21.59
CA GLY A 186 8.70 8.66 -21.97
C GLY A 186 7.89 7.73 -22.86
N ARG A 187 6.72 7.26 -22.38
CA ARG A 187 5.84 6.32 -23.09
C ARG A 187 5.45 6.84 -24.49
N ARG A 188 4.98 8.09 -24.57
CA ARG A 188 4.62 8.72 -25.86
C ARG A 188 5.79 8.91 -26.81
N ALA A 189 7.02 9.03 -26.30
CA ALA A 189 8.23 9.08 -27.12
C ALA A 189 8.75 7.69 -27.54
N GLU A 190 8.15 6.60 -27.07
CA GLU A 190 8.47 5.23 -27.51
C GLU A 190 7.44 4.73 -28.54
N GLU A 191 6.16 5.03 -28.35
CA GLU A 191 5.11 4.86 -29.36
C GLU A 191 5.50 5.55 -30.69
N LEU A 192 5.95 6.82 -30.61
CA LEU A 192 6.46 7.59 -31.76
C LEU A 192 7.79 7.07 -32.34
N LYS A 193 8.50 6.15 -31.68
CA LYS A 193 9.67 5.45 -32.24
C LYS A 193 9.31 4.13 -32.92
N GLY A 194 8.19 3.50 -32.53
CA GLY A 194 7.68 2.26 -33.14
C GLY A 194 7.27 2.45 -34.60
N GLN A 195 6.68 3.59 -34.94
CA GLN A 195 6.23 3.91 -36.30
C GLN A 195 7.36 4.36 -37.24
N LYS A 196 8.41 3.53 -37.40
CA LYS A 196 9.47 3.77 -38.40
C LYS A 196 9.06 3.30 -39.79
N GLN A 197 8.45 4.23 -40.53
CA GLN A 197 8.10 4.12 -41.94
C GLN A 197 9.31 3.66 -42.80
N PRO A 198 9.13 2.73 -43.76
CA PRO A 198 10.25 2.17 -44.52
C PRO A 198 10.91 3.23 -45.43
N ARG A 199 12.23 3.35 -45.33
CA ARG A 199 13.02 4.25 -46.17
C ARG A 199 13.09 3.70 -47.60
N LYS A 200 12.64 4.48 -48.58
CA LYS A 200 12.86 4.18 -50.01
C LYS A 200 14.33 4.37 -50.37
N ASP A 201 14.94 3.36 -50.98
CA ASP A 201 16.29 3.47 -51.54
C ASP A 201 16.34 4.49 -52.68
N GLN A 202 17.25 5.47 -52.59
CA GLN A 202 17.59 6.35 -53.71
C GLN A 202 19.07 6.20 -54.08
N LYS A 203 19.27 5.53 -55.21
CA LYS A 203 20.55 5.16 -55.80
C LYS A 203 21.20 6.36 -56.49
N LYS A 204 22.32 6.88 -55.97
CA LYS A 204 23.13 7.90 -56.66
C LYS A 204 24.14 7.27 -57.63
N PRO A 205 24.39 7.89 -58.81
CA PRO A 205 25.34 7.37 -59.81
C PRO A 205 26.81 7.70 -59.44
N ALA A 206 27.75 7.00 -60.07
CA ALA A 206 29.19 7.16 -59.87
C ALA A 206 29.94 7.35 -61.20
N ARG A 207 30.99 8.20 -61.22
CA ARG A 207 32.05 8.31 -62.24
C ARG A 207 33.19 9.26 -61.76
N PRO A 208 34.40 9.29 -62.39
CA PRO A 208 35.54 8.62 -61.72
C PRO A 208 36.91 9.34 -61.76
N GLY A 209 37.89 8.78 -61.03
CA GLY A 209 39.32 8.79 -61.42
C GLY A 209 40.23 9.87 -60.80
N GLY A 210 41.49 9.51 -60.56
CA GLY A 210 42.55 10.35 -59.96
C GLY A 210 43.39 9.55 -58.95
N ALA A 211 44.72 9.74 -58.87
CA ALA A 211 45.60 8.82 -58.14
C ALA A 211 46.93 9.41 -57.61
N LYS A 212 47.49 8.73 -56.59
CA LYS A 212 48.88 8.83 -56.03
C LYS A 212 49.23 10.14 -55.28
N SER A 213 50.17 10.18 -54.31
CA SER A 213 50.98 9.14 -53.64
C SER A 213 51.69 9.65 -52.37
N GLY A 214 52.03 8.75 -51.42
CA GLY A 214 52.99 8.98 -50.32
C GLY A 214 52.39 9.62 -49.06
N GLY A 215 52.90 9.42 -47.84
CA GLY A 215 54.00 8.56 -47.35
C GLY A 215 53.75 8.15 -45.88
N ALA A 216 54.52 7.19 -45.33
CA ALA A 216 54.10 6.43 -44.14
C ALA A 216 54.88 6.70 -42.83
N LYS A 217 54.19 6.53 -41.68
CA LYS A 217 54.64 6.07 -40.32
C LYS A 217 53.65 6.54 -39.24
N SER A 218 53.49 5.94 -38.05
CA SER A 218 53.71 4.54 -37.59
C SER A 218 53.23 4.38 -36.14
N GLY A 219 52.72 3.20 -35.77
CA GLY A 219 52.32 2.84 -34.39
C GLY A 219 50.85 3.18 -34.05
N GLY A 220 50.21 2.53 -33.09
CA GLY A 220 50.63 1.37 -32.27
C GLY A 220 49.40 0.57 -31.81
N ALA A 221 49.53 -0.75 -31.61
CA ALA A 221 48.38 -1.64 -31.46
C ALA A 221 47.97 -1.91 -30.00
N LYS A 222 46.64 -2.01 -29.81
CA LYS A 222 45.88 -2.77 -28.79
C LYS A 222 46.63 -3.36 -27.58
N GLN A 223 46.12 -3.03 -26.38
CA GLN A 223 45.72 -4.03 -25.38
C GLN A 223 44.74 -3.41 -24.36
N GLY A 224 43.82 -4.20 -23.78
CA GLY A 224 42.72 -3.67 -22.97
C GLY A 224 41.61 -4.67 -22.60
N GLY A 225 41.97 -5.86 -22.10
CA GLY A 225 41.07 -6.92 -21.65
C GLY A 225 41.85 -8.23 -21.43
N PRO A 226 41.40 -9.18 -20.59
CA PRO A 226 39.99 -9.50 -20.31
C PRO A 226 39.61 -9.49 -18.80
N LYS A 227 38.51 -10.20 -18.45
CA LYS A 227 37.84 -10.26 -17.13
C LYS A 227 38.55 -11.17 -16.10
N GLY A 228 38.29 -10.93 -14.80
CA GLY A 228 37.88 -12.02 -13.88
C GLY A 228 38.51 -12.07 -12.47
N GLY A 229 37.68 -12.31 -11.44
CA GLY A 229 38.08 -13.15 -10.28
C GLY A 229 38.33 -12.53 -8.89
N ALA A 230 37.25 -12.25 -8.14
CA ALA A 230 37.08 -12.44 -6.68
C ALA A 230 38.22 -12.18 -5.64
N LYS A 231 37.92 -11.29 -4.67
CA LYS A 231 38.07 -11.45 -3.19
C LYS A 231 37.39 -10.22 -2.53
N SER A 232 36.41 -10.33 -1.63
CA SER A 232 36.31 -11.03 -0.33
C SER A 232 36.84 -10.21 0.86
N GLY A 233 35.99 -10.00 1.86
CA GLY A 233 36.38 -9.84 3.28
C GLY A 233 36.69 -8.43 3.78
N MET A 234 35.68 -7.71 4.28
CA MET A 234 35.88 -6.51 5.11
C MET A 234 36.57 -6.88 6.44
N ARG A 235 37.45 -5.99 6.94
CA ARG A 235 38.09 -6.14 8.26
C ARG A 235 37.21 -5.52 9.35
N THR A 236 36.86 -6.28 10.38
CA THR A 236 36.47 -5.75 11.70
C THR A 236 37.15 -6.57 12.79
N GLY A 237 38.07 -5.95 13.54
CA GLY A 237 38.77 -6.58 14.66
C GLY A 237 38.55 -5.78 15.94
N GLY A 238 38.30 -6.48 17.05
CA GLY A 238 38.11 -5.89 18.38
C GLY A 238 37.81 -6.98 19.41
N LYS A 239 38.81 -7.35 20.21
CA LYS A 239 38.69 -8.37 21.28
C LYS A 239 39.52 -8.00 22.51
N GLY A 240 38.90 -8.12 23.68
CA GLY A 240 39.47 -8.10 25.04
C GLY A 240 38.28 -8.12 26.02
N ALA A 241 38.03 -9.11 26.89
CA ALA A 241 38.85 -9.77 27.92
C ALA A 241 39.11 -8.83 29.13
N ALA A 242 38.92 -9.20 30.41
CA ALA A 242 38.26 -10.36 31.07
C ALA A 242 37.95 -9.97 32.57
N ALA A 243 37.53 -10.78 33.56
CA ALA A 243 37.33 -12.23 33.71
C ALA A 243 36.38 -12.61 34.88
N ARG A 244 35.92 -13.88 34.92
CA ARG A 244 35.56 -14.73 36.09
C ARG A 244 34.85 -14.15 37.34
N GLY A 245 33.67 -14.74 37.65
CA GLY A 245 33.05 -14.83 39.00
C GLY A 245 32.29 -16.17 39.16
N LYS A 246 32.10 -16.69 40.38
CA LYS A 246 31.50 -18.03 40.65
C LYS A 246 30.14 -17.97 41.37
N SER A 247 29.24 -18.92 41.06
CA SER A 247 28.29 -19.66 41.94
C SER A 247 27.43 -18.88 42.97
N THR A 248 26.13 -19.16 43.19
CA THR A 248 25.54 -20.48 43.53
C THR A 248 24.00 -20.57 43.26
N LYS A 249 23.46 -21.78 43.42
CA LYS A 249 22.03 -22.17 43.66
C LYS A 249 22.08 -23.39 44.62
N PRO A 250 20.99 -23.95 45.17
CA PRO A 250 19.59 -23.50 45.27
C PRO A 250 18.97 -23.67 46.68
N ARG A 251 17.67 -23.36 46.87
CA ARG A 251 16.77 -24.25 47.65
C ARG A 251 15.27 -24.04 47.35
N ARG A 252 14.46 -25.05 47.69
CA ARG A 252 12.98 -25.01 47.74
C ARG A 252 12.49 -24.47 49.09
N GLY A 253 11.27 -23.93 49.12
CA GLY A 253 10.41 -23.85 50.31
C GLY A 253 8.97 -24.22 49.93
N ARG A 254 8.26 -24.92 50.82
CA ARG A 254 6.79 -25.02 50.81
C ARG A 254 6.25 -24.03 51.84
N GLY A 255 5.12 -23.40 51.54
CA GLY A 255 4.10 -22.95 52.49
C GLY A 255 2.82 -23.58 52.01
#